data_AF-A0A534QGB8-F1
#
_entry.id   AF-A0A534QGB8-F1
#
_cell.length_a   1.000
_cell.length_b   1.000
_cell.length_c   1.000
_cell.angle_alpha   90.00
_cell.angle_beta   90.00
_cell.angle_gamma   90.00
#
_symmetry.space_group_name_H-M   'P 1'
#
loop_
_entity.id
_entity.type
_entity.pdbx_description
1 polymer ?
#
loop_
_entity_poly.entity_id
_entity_poly.type
_entity_poly.pdbx_seq_one_letter_code
_entity_poly.pdbx_strand_id
1 'polypeptide(L)'
;MEPLRLDRAALDAIFAHARATHPEECCGAVVVVDGRDVVHRFTNIQGRLHAVDPQAYPRDAPTAYTPEPKELLAALREGEQPGARLAVFYHSHTRGGAYFSGEDRARALFDDEPAYPDVTYLVVSDARTPGEARAFRWDDASRDFVEVPLEIVS
;
A
#
# COMPACT_ATOMS: atom_id res chain seq x y z
N MET A 1 -9.39 -7.92 15.46
CA MET A 1 -9.57 -7.93 13.99
C MET A 1 -8.94 -9.18 13.40
N GLU A 2 -9.49 -9.66 12.28
CA GLU A 2 -8.95 -10.82 11.58
C GLU A 2 -7.56 -10.52 10.97
N PRO A 3 -6.66 -11.53 10.89
CA PRO A 3 -5.35 -11.36 10.27
C PRO A 3 -5.48 -11.04 8.78
N LEU A 4 -4.51 -10.31 8.23
CA LEU A 4 -4.30 -10.29 6.78
C LEU A 4 -3.60 -11.59 6.40
N ARG A 5 -4.27 -12.45 5.64
CA ARG A 5 -3.66 -13.63 5.00
C ARG A 5 -3.16 -13.21 3.62
N LEU A 6 -1.88 -13.45 3.34
CA LEU A 6 -1.23 -13.05 2.09
C LEU A 6 -0.33 -14.19 1.58
N ASP A 7 -0.44 -14.53 0.30
CA ASP A 7 0.39 -15.53 -0.34
C ASP A 7 1.87 -15.14 -0.26
N ARG A 8 2.73 -16.12 0.00
CA ARG A 8 4.20 -15.94 0.01
C ARG A 8 4.68 -15.29 -1.28
N ALA A 9 4.17 -15.75 -2.42
CA ALA A 9 4.51 -15.23 -3.73
C ALA A 9 4.12 -13.75 -3.91
N ALA A 10 2.98 -13.33 -3.35
CA ALA A 10 2.55 -11.94 -3.39
C ALA A 10 3.47 -11.05 -2.55
N LEU A 11 3.80 -11.47 -1.33
CA LEU A 11 4.72 -10.72 -0.47
C LEU A 11 6.13 -10.62 -1.10
N ASP A 12 6.63 -11.69 -1.72
CA ASP A 12 7.91 -11.67 -2.45
C ASP A 12 7.89 -10.73 -3.66
N ALA A 13 6.77 -10.68 -4.39
CA ALA A 13 6.60 -9.76 -5.50
C ALA A 13 6.58 -8.29 -5.06
N ILE A 14 6.02 -8.00 -3.88
CA ILE A 14 5.99 -6.68 -3.24
C ILE A 14 7.39 -6.27 -2.80
N PHE A 15 8.13 -7.14 -2.09
CA PHE A 15 9.51 -6.84 -1.70
C PHE A 15 10.43 -6.67 -2.92
N ALA A 16 10.24 -7.47 -3.97
CA ALA A 16 10.97 -7.29 -5.22
C ALA A 16 10.68 -5.92 -5.87
N HIS A 17 9.43 -5.42 -5.77
CA HIS A 17 9.09 -4.08 -6.23
C HIS A 17 9.80 -3.01 -5.39
N ALA A 18 9.74 -3.12 -4.06
CA ALA A 18 10.41 -2.18 -3.14
C ALA A 18 11.92 -2.08 -3.43
N ARG A 19 12.60 -3.22 -3.66
CA ARG A 19 14.03 -3.24 -4.02
C ARG A 19 14.32 -2.60 -5.37
N ALA A 20 13.46 -2.83 -6.37
CA ALA A 20 13.65 -2.31 -7.72
C ALA A 20 13.44 -0.79 -7.80
N THR A 21 12.57 -0.25 -6.96
CA THR A 21 12.20 1.18 -6.95
C THR A 21 13.07 2.02 -6.02
N HIS A 22 13.78 1.41 -5.06
CA HIS A 22 14.72 2.10 -4.18
C HIS A 22 15.72 2.96 -5.00
N PRO A 23 15.95 4.25 -4.66
CA PRO A 23 15.65 4.90 -3.38
C PRO A 23 14.27 5.55 -3.26
N GLU A 24 13.39 5.37 -4.23
CA GLU A 24 12.01 5.86 -4.20
C GLU A 24 11.08 4.88 -3.47
N GLU A 25 9.98 5.39 -2.90
CA GLU A 25 8.91 4.54 -2.40
C GLU A 25 8.19 3.87 -3.58
N CYS A 26 8.00 2.56 -3.51
CA CYS A 26 7.07 1.85 -4.39
C CYS A 26 5.65 1.90 -3.81
N CYS A 27 4.64 1.76 -4.66
CA CYS A 27 3.26 1.56 -4.24
C CYS A 27 2.52 0.58 -5.18
N GLY A 28 1.39 0.05 -4.72
CA GLY A 28 0.62 -0.90 -5.49
C GLY A 28 -0.60 -1.42 -4.75
N ALA A 29 -1.22 -2.44 -5.33
CA ALA A 29 -2.37 -3.13 -4.76
C ALA A 29 -2.22 -4.65 -4.85
N VAL A 30 -2.99 -5.37 -4.03
CA VAL A 30 -3.28 -6.79 -4.22
C VAL A 30 -4.78 -6.94 -4.42
N VAL A 31 -5.15 -7.51 -5.56
CA VAL A 31 -6.51 -7.92 -5.85
C VAL A 31 -6.57 -9.43 -5.68
N VAL A 32 -7.51 -9.90 -4.88
CA VAL A 32 -7.79 -11.33 -4.79
C VAL A 32 -8.73 -11.68 -5.93
N VAL A 33 -8.34 -12.61 -6.80
CA VAL A 33 -9.15 -13.10 -7.93
C VAL A 33 -9.29 -14.61 -7.80
N ASP A 34 -10.53 -15.10 -7.67
CA ASP A 34 -10.83 -16.53 -7.47
C ASP A 34 -9.99 -17.18 -6.34
N GLY A 35 -9.78 -16.41 -5.26
CA GLY A 35 -9.02 -16.84 -4.09
C GLY A 35 -7.50 -16.76 -4.21
N ARG A 36 -6.96 -16.13 -5.27
CA ARG A 36 -5.51 -15.95 -5.49
C ARG A 36 -5.11 -14.49 -5.38
N ASP A 37 -3.96 -14.23 -4.76
CA ASP A 37 -3.42 -12.87 -4.64
C ASP A 37 -2.71 -12.43 -5.93
N VAL A 38 -3.27 -11.42 -6.61
CA VAL A 38 -2.69 -10.79 -7.81
C VAL A 38 -2.09 -9.43 -7.43
N VAL A 39 -0.77 -9.30 -7.57
CA VAL A 39 -0.05 -8.07 -7.24
C VAL A 39 -0.01 -7.12 -8.43
N HIS A 40 -0.58 -5.93 -8.24
CA HIS A 40 -0.49 -4.80 -9.17
C HIS A 40 0.57 -3.82 -8.67
N ARG A 41 1.61 -3.60 -9.47
CA ARG A 41 2.64 -2.58 -9.22
C ARG A 41 2.15 -1.27 -9.83
N PHE A 42 2.19 -0.20 -9.05
CA PHE A 42 1.89 1.13 -9.55
C PHE A 42 3.17 1.93 -9.76
N THR A 43 3.15 2.77 -10.79
CA THR A 43 4.11 3.81 -11.04
C THR A 43 3.92 4.90 -9.99
N ASN A 44 4.98 5.19 -9.21
CA ASN A 44 4.99 6.34 -8.32
C ASN A 44 5.23 7.62 -9.14
N ILE A 45 4.23 8.50 -9.21
CA ILE A 45 4.33 9.80 -9.92
C ILE A 45 4.69 10.97 -9.00
N GLN A 46 4.98 10.72 -7.71
CA GLN A 46 5.23 11.76 -6.71
C GLN A 46 6.35 12.71 -7.13
N GLY A 47 7.46 12.20 -7.68
CA GLY A 47 8.56 13.07 -8.09
C GLY A 47 8.24 13.97 -9.27
N ARG A 48 7.36 13.53 -10.18
CA ARG A 48 6.85 14.39 -11.25
C ARG A 48 5.96 15.50 -10.69
N LEU A 49 5.10 15.16 -9.73
CA LEU A 49 4.22 16.12 -9.07
C LEU A 49 5.01 17.16 -8.26
N HIS A 50 5.99 16.71 -7.48
CA HIS A 50 6.91 17.59 -6.74
C HIS A 50 7.68 18.54 -7.68
N ALA A 51 8.16 18.05 -8.82
CA ALA A 51 8.88 18.88 -9.79
C ALA A 51 7.99 19.94 -10.45
N VAL A 52 6.70 19.66 -10.63
CA VAL A 52 5.73 20.59 -11.26
C VAL A 52 5.18 21.60 -10.25
N ASP A 53 4.80 21.14 -9.06
CA ASP A 53 4.23 21.98 -8.00
C ASP A 53 4.75 21.52 -6.61
N PRO A 54 5.95 21.96 -6.21
CA PRO A 54 6.52 21.59 -4.93
C PRO A 54 5.79 22.21 -3.72
N GLN A 55 4.91 23.20 -3.93
CA GLN A 55 4.09 23.75 -2.85
C GLN A 55 2.92 22.84 -2.54
N ALA A 56 2.23 22.34 -3.57
CA ALA A 56 1.15 21.36 -3.40
C ALA A 56 1.69 19.97 -3.00
N TYR A 57 2.86 19.59 -3.52
CA TYR A 57 3.50 18.30 -3.28
C TYR A 57 4.88 18.51 -2.63
N PRO A 58 4.97 18.86 -1.34
CA PRO A 58 6.24 19.23 -0.69
C PRO A 58 7.23 18.08 -0.49
N ARG A 59 6.77 16.82 -0.62
CA ARG A 59 7.58 15.62 -0.50
C ARG A 59 7.84 15.01 -1.88
N ASP A 60 9.04 14.49 -2.06
CA ASP A 60 9.47 13.82 -3.29
C ASP A 60 9.38 12.28 -3.15
N ALA A 61 9.58 11.56 -4.24
CA ALA A 61 9.43 10.11 -4.38
C ALA A 61 10.17 9.24 -3.34
N PRO A 62 11.31 9.64 -2.75
CA PRO A 62 11.94 8.87 -1.66
C PRO A 62 11.17 8.85 -0.33
N THR A 63 10.17 9.70 -0.14
CA THR A 63 9.46 9.86 1.15
C THR A 63 7.95 9.96 1.00
N ALA A 64 7.45 9.80 -0.21
CA ALA A 64 6.04 9.85 -0.54
C ALA A 64 5.79 9.12 -1.85
N TYR A 65 4.55 8.67 -2.03
CA TYR A 65 4.07 8.18 -3.29
C TYR A 65 2.73 8.83 -3.67
N THR A 66 2.52 8.93 -4.97
CA THR A 66 1.20 9.10 -5.56
C THR A 66 1.09 8.04 -6.66
N PRO A 67 0.10 7.13 -6.62
CA PRO A 67 -0.04 6.13 -7.66
C PRO A 67 -0.49 6.78 -8.97
N GLU A 68 0.00 6.30 -10.11
CA GLU A 68 -0.52 6.69 -11.42
C GLU A 68 -2.04 6.43 -11.48
N PRO A 69 -2.88 7.47 -11.70
CA PRO A 69 -4.33 7.33 -11.58
C PRO A 69 -4.95 6.24 -12.46
N LYS A 70 -4.40 6.00 -13.65
CA LYS A 70 -4.92 4.96 -14.55
C LYS A 70 -4.70 3.54 -14.03
N GLU A 71 -3.58 3.30 -13.35
CA GLU A 71 -3.23 1.99 -12.79
C GLU A 71 -4.04 1.73 -11.51
N LEU A 72 -4.21 2.75 -10.67
CA LEU A 72 -5.11 2.68 -9.51
C LEU A 72 -6.55 2.38 -9.95
N LEU A 73 -7.07 3.11 -10.94
CA LEU A 73 -8.43 2.89 -11.46
C LEU A 73 -8.61 1.50 -12.07
N ALA A 74 -7.58 0.96 -12.72
CA ALA A 74 -7.61 -0.40 -13.26
C ALA A 74 -7.73 -1.45 -12.15
N ALA A 75 -6.92 -1.35 -11.09
CA ALA A 75 -6.97 -2.27 -9.95
C ALA A 75 -8.30 -2.18 -9.19
N LEU A 76 -8.86 -0.98 -9.03
CA LEU A 76 -10.19 -0.78 -8.44
C LEU A 76 -11.27 -1.50 -9.26
N ARG A 77 -11.29 -1.29 -10.58
CA ARG A 77 -12.25 -1.95 -11.48
C ARG A 77 -12.12 -3.47 -11.51
N GLU A 78 -10.91 -3.98 -11.38
CA GLU A 78 -10.65 -5.42 -11.27
C GLU A 78 -11.20 -5.96 -9.96
N GLY A 79 -10.96 -5.27 -8.85
CA GLY A 79 -11.51 -5.63 -7.53
C GLY A 79 -13.04 -5.58 -7.44
N GLU A 80 -13.72 -4.90 -8.37
CA GLU A 80 -15.19 -4.86 -8.47
C GLU A 80 -15.77 -6.01 -9.34
N GLN A 81 -14.93 -6.80 -10.03
CA GLN A 81 -15.42 -7.90 -10.85
C GLN A 81 -15.96 -9.06 -9.99
N PRO A 82 -16.92 -9.85 -10.51
CA PRO A 82 -17.40 -11.05 -9.81
C PRO A 82 -16.25 -12.01 -9.49
N GLY A 83 -16.15 -12.46 -8.23
CA GLY A 83 -15.08 -13.34 -7.78
C GLY A 83 -13.76 -12.62 -7.46
N ALA A 84 -13.72 -11.30 -7.62
CA ALA A 84 -12.58 -10.47 -7.25
C ALA A 84 -12.88 -9.57 -6.05
N ARG A 85 -11.82 -9.15 -5.34
CA ARG A 85 -11.87 -8.07 -4.34
C ARG A 85 -10.54 -7.36 -4.24
N LEU A 86 -10.56 -6.04 -4.14
CA LEU A 86 -9.38 -5.28 -3.74
C LEU A 86 -9.10 -5.54 -2.26
N ALA A 87 -7.98 -6.20 -1.94
CA ALA A 87 -7.69 -6.66 -0.58
C ALA A 87 -6.67 -5.78 0.14
N VAL A 88 -5.65 -5.33 -0.58
CA VAL A 88 -4.51 -4.63 -0.01
C VAL A 88 -4.12 -3.43 -0.87
N PHE A 89 -3.82 -2.31 -0.23
CA PHE A 89 -2.90 -1.31 -0.77
C PHE A 89 -1.55 -1.47 -0.08
N TYR A 90 -0.46 -1.42 -0.83
CA TYR A 90 0.87 -1.49 -0.24
C TYR A 90 1.75 -0.33 -0.68
N HIS A 91 2.69 0.01 0.19
CA HIS A 91 3.81 0.89 -0.14
C HIS A 91 5.06 0.52 0.65
N SER A 92 6.21 1.00 0.18
CA SER A 92 7.48 0.79 0.87
C SER A 92 7.96 2.04 1.59
N HIS A 93 8.54 1.89 2.77
CA HIS A 93 9.39 2.93 3.37
C HIS A 93 10.86 2.68 3.01
N THR A 94 11.56 3.74 2.57
CA THR A 94 12.96 3.65 2.14
C THR A 94 13.96 4.06 3.23
N ARG A 95 13.50 4.81 4.24
CA ARG A 95 14.36 5.43 5.27
C ARG A 95 14.12 4.91 6.69
N GLY A 96 13.03 4.20 6.93
CA GLY A 96 12.65 3.66 8.24
C GLY A 96 12.17 2.22 8.15
N GLY A 97 11.65 1.72 9.26
CA GLY A 97 10.95 0.43 9.30
C GLY A 97 9.54 0.51 8.71
N ALA A 98 8.86 -0.64 8.67
CA ALA A 98 7.44 -0.68 8.36
C ALA A 98 6.63 -0.17 9.56
N TYR A 99 5.87 0.89 9.37
CA TYR A 99 4.90 1.43 10.33
C TYR A 99 3.90 2.29 9.58
N PHE A 100 2.72 2.53 10.15
CA PHE A 100 1.75 3.43 9.54
C PHE A 100 1.98 4.85 10.05
N SER A 101 2.50 5.73 9.20
CA SER A 101 2.80 7.11 9.58
C SER A 101 1.53 7.96 9.66
N GLY A 102 1.61 9.11 10.34
CA GLY A 102 0.50 10.07 10.38
C GLY A 102 0.09 10.57 8.99
N GLU A 103 1.03 10.57 8.05
CA GLU A 103 0.73 10.86 6.66
C GLU A 103 0.02 9.71 5.94
N ASP A 104 0.45 8.46 6.16
CA ASP A 104 -0.22 7.31 5.55
C ASP A 104 -1.68 7.28 5.98
N ARG A 105 -1.93 7.56 7.26
CA ARG A 105 -3.27 7.81 7.81
C ARG A 105 -3.99 8.94 7.07
N ALA A 106 -3.37 10.12 6.94
CA ALA A 106 -4.00 11.26 6.28
C ALA A 106 -4.38 10.98 4.82
N ARG A 107 -3.56 10.22 4.08
CA ARG A 107 -3.85 9.84 2.69
C ARG A 107 -4.85 8.69 2.55
N ALA A 108 -4.99 7.84 3.58
CA ALA A 108 -5.94 6.74 3.61
C ALA A 108 -7.37 7.19 3.98
N LEU A 109 -7.51 8.42 4.47
CA LEU A 109 -8.79 9.03 4.83
C LEU A 109 -9.31 9.92 3.71
N PHE A 110 -10.63 9.97 3.60
CA PHE A 110 -11.37 11.02 2.90
C PHE A 110 -12.29 11.67 3.94
N ASP A 111 -12.05 12.95 4.22
CA ASP A 111 -12.51 13.61 5.45
C ASP A 111 -12.03 12.83 6.69
N ASP A 112 -12.95 12.39 7.56
CA ASP A 112 -12.64 11.65 8.81
C ASP A 112 -12.99 10.15 8.71
N GLU A 113 -13.18 9.63 7.51
CA GLU A 113 -13.57 8.24 7.24
C GLU A 113 -12.56 7.57 6.27
N PRO A 114 -12.35 6.24 6.35
CA PRO A 114 -11.45 5.54 5.45
C PRO A 114 -11.97 5.63 4.01
N ALA A 115 -11.11 6.04 3.08
CA ALA A 115 -11.45 6.07 1.66
C ALA A 115 -11.79 4.66 1.12
N TYR A 116 -11.19 3.63 1.75
CA TYR A 116 -11.38 2.22 1.42
C TYR A 116 -11.49 1.40 2.71
N PRO A 117 -12.70 1.28 3.31
CA PRO A 117 -12.89 0.66 4.63
C PRO A 117 -12.49 -0.82 4.68
N ASP A 118 -12.71 -1.55 3.58
CA ASP A 118 -12.44 -3.00 3.51
C ASP A 118 -10.99 -3.33 3.15
N VAL A 119 -10.17 -2.33 2.81
CA VAL A 119 -8.79 -2.53 2.38
C VAL A 119 -7.84 -2.55 3.57
N THR A 120 -6.89 -3.48 3.54
CA THR A 120 -5.77 -3.51 4.49
C THR A 120 -4.56 -2.78 3.90
N TYR A 121 -3.95 -1.87 4.64
CA TYR A 121 -2.74 -1.18 4.22
C TYR A 121 -1.50 -1.98 4.66
N LEU A 122 -0.70 -2.44 3.70
CA LEU A 122 0.54 -3.16 3.96
C LEU A 122 1.74 -2.23 3.75
N VAL A 123 2.45 -1.91 4.83
CA VAL A 123 3.71 -1.17 4.74
C VAL A 123 4.85 -2.16 4.75
N VAL A 124 5.77 -2.04 3.80
CA VAL A 124 7.00 -2.84 3.77
C VAL A 124 8.24 -1.97 3.93
N SER A 125 9.29 -2.52 4.50
CA SER A 125 10.63 -1.95 4.43
C SER A 125 11.58 -3.08 4.09
N ASP A 126 12.48 -2.85 3.15
CA ASP A 126 13.50 -3.82 2.76
C ASP A 126 14.90 -3.21 2.70
N ALA A 127 14.97 -1.89 2.48
CA ALA A 127 16.23 -1.18 2.42
C ALA A 127 16.87 -0.97 3.80
N ARG A 128 16.07 -0.67 4.84
CA ARG A 128 16.58 -0.38 6.19
C ARG A 128 16.35 -1.51 7.17
N THR A 129 15.20 -2.16 7.08
CA THR A 129 14.85 -3.35 7.87
C THR A 129 14.46 -4.48 6.91
N PRO A 130 15.45 -5.17 6.31
CA PRO A 130 15.20 -6.22 5.31
C PRO A 130 14.10 -7.21 5.72
N GLY A 131 13.12 -7.40 4.84
CA GLY A 131 11.99 -8.30 5.04
C GLY A 131 10.92 -7.84 6.03
N GLU A 132 10.93 -6.59 6.51
CA GLU A 132 9.89 -6.11 7.42
C GLU A 132 8.60 -5.77 6.67
N ALA A 133 7.47 -6.31 7.13
CA ALA A 133 6.14 -6.02 6.62
C ALA A 133 5.15 -5.91 7.77
N ARG A 134 4.28 -4.89 7.73
CA ARG A 134 3.22 -4.67 8.73
C ARG A 134 1.92 -4.28 8.07
N ALA A 135 0.82 -4.80 8.59
CA ALA A 135 -0.51 -4.62 8.03
C ALA A 135 -1.38 -3.78 8.98
N PHE A 136 -2.15 -2.85 8.42
CA PHE A 136 -3.00 -1.92 9.16
C PHE A 136 -4.40 -1.89 8.56
N ARG A 137 -5.42 -1.90 9.41
CA ARG A 137 -6.82 -1.82 8.99
C ARG A 137 -7.57 -0.81 9.83
N TRP A 138 -8.55 -0.17 9.22
CA TRP A 138 -9.50 0.70 9.92
C TRP A 138 -10.22 -0.06 11.03
N ASP A 139 -10.32 0.55 12.20
CA ASP A 139 -11.09 0.07 13.34
C ASP A 139 -12.12 1.14 13.74
N ASP A 140 -13.41 0.85 13.54
CA ASP A 140 -14.50 1.77 13.82
C ASP A 140 -14.57 2.20 15.30
N ALA A 141 -14.13 1.33 16.22
CA ALA A 141 -14.17 1.62 17.65
C ALA A 141 -13.17 2.70 18.05
N SER A 142 -11.93 2.62 17.54
CA SER A 142 -10.89 3.62 17.78
C SER A 142 -10.90 4.79 16.80
N ARG A 143 -11.63 4.66 15.67
CA ARG A 143 -11.60 5.61 14.54
C ARG A 143 -10.18 5.83 14.03
N ASP A 144 -9.42 4.75 13.96
CA ASP A 144 -8.03 4.78 13.51
C ASP A 144 -7.62 3.52 12.77
N PHE A 145 -6.49 3.58 12.08
CA PHE A 145 -5.84 2.40 11.50
C PHE A 145 -4.97 1.73 12.56
N VAL A 146 -5.30 0.50 12.92
CA VAL A 146 -4.54 -0.28 13.90
C VAL A 146 -3.86 -1.47 13.24
N GLU A 147 -2.73 -1.87 13.81
CA GLU A 147 -1.95 -3.01 13.30
C GLU A 147 -2.75 -4.31 13.44
N VAL A 148 -2.79 -5.10 12.37
CA VAL A 148 -3.39 -6.44 12.34
C VAL A 148 -2.30 -7.49 12.10
N PRO A 149 -2.44 -8.71 12.63
CA PRO A 149 -1.48 -9.77 12.34
C PRO A 149 -1.39 -10.05 10.84
N LEU A 150 -0.17 -10.25 10.35
CA LEU A 150 0.12 -10.66 8.98
C LEU A 150 0.46 -12.16 8.98
N GLU A 151 -0.39 -12.96 8.33
CA GLU A 151 -0.20 -14.39 8.16
C GLU A 151 0.21 -14.72 6.74
N ILE A 152 1.38 -15.32 6.59
CA ILE A 152 1.89 -15.72 5.28
C ILE A 152 1.43 -17.14 4.97
N VAL A 153 0.74 -17.32 3.86
CA VAL A 153 0.25 -18.61 3.40
C VAL A 153 1.06 -19.10 2.19
N SER A 154 1.14 -20.43 2.06
CA SER A 154 1.96 -21.14 1.06
C SER A 154 1.22 -21.40 -0.23
#